data_AF-A0A2T5VAU6-F1
#
_entry.id   AF-A0A2T5VAU6-F1
#
_cell.length_a   1.000
_cell.length_b   1.000
_cell.length_c   1.000
_cell.angle_alpha   90.00
_cell.angle_beta   90.00
_cell.angle_gamma   90.00
#
_symmetry.space_group_name_H-M   'P 1'
#
loop_
_entity.id
_entity.type
_entity.pdbx_description
1 polymer ?
#
loop_
_entity_poly.entity_id
_entity_poly.type
_entity_poly.pdbx_seq_one_letter_code
_entity_poly.pdbx_strand_id
1 'polypeptide(L)'
;MTETDRTQESPASANRATEIRQANEKPAEEPRRRFEDLPPAAQRALMEAEERRKAARPVELAKEVNGRNGPEPTRYGDWEKKGIASDF
;
A
#
# COMPACT_ATOMS: atom_id res chain seq x y z
N MET A 1 -18.32 41.75 -44.43
CA MET A 1 -18.37 40.31 -44.75
C MET A 1 -16.95 39.94 -45.12
N THR A 2 -16.15 39.22 -44.33
CA THR A 2 -16.37 38.04 -43.48
C THR A 2 -15.24 37.99 -42.44
N GLU A 3 -15.54 37.91 -41.13
CA GLU A 3 -15.69 36.66 -40.35
C GLU A 3 -14.32 36.07 -39.94
N THR A 4 -13.75 36.52 -38.82
CA THR A 4 -13.87 35.94 -37.47
C THR A 4 -12.54 35.27 -37.07
N ASP A 5 -11.95 35.84 -36.02
CA ASP A 5 -10.85 35.35 -35.22
C ASP A 5 -11.04 33.85 -34.86
N ARG A 6 -10.14 32.99 -35.36
CA ARG A 6 -10.11 31.56 -35.04
C ARG A 6 -9.01 31.30 -34.03
N THR A 7 -9.31 31.64 -32.77
CA THR A 7 -8.56 31.17 -31.60
C THR A 7 -8.56 29.63 -31.62
N GLN A 8 -7.38 29.04 -31.82
CA GLN A 8 -7.15 27.60 -31.71
C GLN A 8 -7.05 27.25 -30.23
N GLU A 9 -8.16 26.82 -29.61
CA GLU A 9 -8.09 26.16 -28.29
C GLU A 9 -7.38 24.81 -28.44
N SER A 10 -6.16 24.74 -27.91
CA SER A 10 -5.39 23.50 -27.82
C SER A 10 -6.12 22.51 -26.89
N PRO A 11 -6.37 21.25 -27.32
CA PRO A 11 -7.10 20.26 -26.50
C PRO A 11 -6.30 19.72 -25.29
N ALA A 12 -5.12 20.28 -25.02
CA ALA A 12 -4.20 19.81 -23.97
C ALA A 12 -4.75 19.91 -22.53
N SER A 13 -5.82 20.69 -22.30
CA SER A 13 -6.38 20.86 -20.95
C SER A 13 -7.32 19.74 -20.50
N ALA A 14 -7.90 18.96 -21.43
CA ALA A 14 -8.85 17.90 -21.08
C ALA A 14 -8.14 16.61 -20.62
N ASN A 15 -6.95 16.32 -21.16
CA ASN A 15 -6.20 15.11 -20.82
C ASN A 15 -5.62 15.17 -19.40
N ARG A 16 -5.19 16.36 -18.96
CA ARG A 16 -4.59 16.58 -17.63
C ARG A 16 -5.56 16.34 -16.47
N ALA A 17 -6.86 16.58 -16.70
CA ALA A 17 -7.91 16.29 -15.72
C ALA A 17 -8.18 14.78 -15.57
N THR A 18 -7.91 13.99 -16.62
CA THR A 18 -8.07 12.53 -16.61
C THR A 18 -6.90 11.83 -15.92
N GLU A 19 -5.66 12.30 -16.13
CA GLU A 19 -4.46 11.75 -15.47
C GLU A 19 -4.48 11.91 -13.94
N ILE A 20 -5.00 13.03 -13.43
CA ILE A 20 -5.07 13.28 -11.98
C ILE A 20 -6.08 12.35 -11.29
N ARG A 21 -7.12 11.87 -11.99
CA ARG A 21 -8.10 10.92 -11.44
C ARG A 21 -7.54 9.50 -11.34
N GLN A 22 -6.69 9.08 -12.27
CA GLN A 22 -6.09 7.74 -12.28
C GLN A 22 -5.09 7.50 -11.14
N ALA A 23 -4.45 8.56 -10.62
CA ALA A 23 -3.46 8.46 -9.55
C ALA A 23 -4.04 8.08 -8.16
N ASN A 24 -5.38 8.00 -8.03
CA ASN A 24 -6.05 7.69 -6.77
C ASN A 24 -6.71 6.28 -6.75
N GLU A 25 -6.47 5.47 -7.77
CA GLU A 25 -6.87 4.06 -7.79
C GLU A 25 -5.82 3.25 -7.03
N LYS A 26 -6.25 2.59 -5.94
CA LYS A 26 -5.42 1.59 -5.28
C LYS A 26 -4.98 0.58 -6.35
N PRO A 27 -3.67 0.31 -6.53
CA PRO A 27 -3.23 -0.67 -7.51
C PRO A 27 -3.97 -1.97 -7.23
N ALA A 28 -4.55 -2.56 -8.28
CA ALA A 28 -5.28 -3.81 -8.19
C ALA A 28 -4.42 -4.82 -7.43
N GLU A 29 -4.92 -5.27 -6.28
CA GLU A 29 -4.23 -6.24 -5.43
C GLU A 29 -4.05 -7.52 -6.24
N GLU A 30 -2.81 -7.80 -6.65
CA GLU A 30 -2.49 -9.05 -7.36
C GLU A 30 -3.08 -10.23 -6.58
N PRO A 31 -3.61 -11.26 -7.25
CA PRO A 31 -4.20 -12.40 -6.56
C PRO A 31 -3.13 -13.01 -5.65
N ARG A 32 -3.33 -12.91 -4.33
CA ARG A 32 -2.45 -13.56 -3.35
C ARG A 32 -2.41 -15.05 -3.69
N ARG A 33 -1.23 -15.56 -4.02
CA ARG A 33 -1.05 -16.98 -4.37
C ARG A 33 -1.61 -17.83 -3.24
N ARG A 34 -2.46 -18.81 -3.58
CA ARG A 34 -3.00 -19.72 -2.57
C ARG A 34 -1.88 -20.62 -2.08
N PHE A 35 -2.05 -21.21 -0.90
CA PHE A 35 -1.04 -22.07 -0.30
C PHE A 35 -0.66 -23.25 -1.20
N GLU A 36 -1.64 -23.81 -1.90
CA GLU A 36 -1.47 -24.94 -2.82
C GLU A 36 -0.63 -24.57 -4.04
N ASP A 37 -0.64 -23.29 -4.44
CA ASP A 37 0.10 -22.78 -5.59
C ASP A 37 1.60 -22.51 -5.24
N LEU A 38 1.98 -22.65 -3.96
CA LEU A 38 3.35 -22.42 -3.49
C LEU A 38 4.25 -23.63 -3.72
N PRO A 39 5.55 -23.44 -3.96
CA PRO A 39 6.49 -24.56 -4.05
C PRO A 39 6.54 -25.35 -2.73
N PRO A 40 6.85 -26.67 -2.77
CA PRO A 40 6.85 -27.52 -1.57
C PRO A 40 7.78 -27.03 -0.44
N ALA A 41 8.85 -26.31 -0.78
CA ALA A 41 9.72 -25.69 0.21
C ALA A 41 9.02 -24.54 0.98
N ALA A 42 8.25 -23.70 0.28
CA ALA A 42 7.52 -22.60 0.89
C ALA A 42 6.36 -23.10 1.74
N GLN A 43 5.65 -24.13 1.30
CA GLN A 43 4.59 -24.76 2.08
C GLN A 43 5.13 -25.30 3.42
N ARG A 44 6.26 -26.03 3.38
CA ARG A 44 6.92 -26.54 4.60
C ARG A 44 7.35 -25.42 5.55
N ALA A 45 7.94 -24.35 5.01
CA ALA A 45 8.37 -23.21 5.82
C ALA A 45 7.18 -22.52 6.53
N LEU A 46 6.06 -22.36 5.84
CA LEU A 46 4.85 -21.78 6.42
C LEU A 46 4.25 -22.68 7.50
N MET A 47 4.19 -23.99 7.29
CA MET A 47 3.73 -24.95 8.30
C MET A 47 4.61 -24.92 9.56
N GLU A 48 5.93 -24.96 9.41
CA GLU A 48 6.86 -24.89 10.55
C GLU A 48 6.73 -23.55 11.30
N ALA A 49 6.55 -22.44 10.59
CA ALA A 49 6.32 -21.13 11.20
C ALA A 49 5.00 -21.09 11.98
N GLU A 50 3.95 -21.72 11.46
CA GLU A 50 2.67 -21.84 12.14
C GLU A 50 2.76 -22.73 13.39
N GLU A 51 3.47 -23.86 13.30
CA GLU A 51 3.76 -24.72 14.45
C GLU A 51 4.54 -23.97 15.54
N ARG A 52 5.55 -23.17 15.16
CA ARG A 52 6.25 -22.30 16.11
C ARG A 52 5.33 -21.27 16.75
N ARG A 53 4.42 -20.65 15.99
CA ARG A 53 3.45 -19.70 16.53
C ARG A 53 2.47 -20.35 17.50
N LYS A 54 2.02 -21.57 17.21
CA LYS A 54 1.13 -22.36 18.10
C LYS A 54 1.84 -22.80 19.38
N ALA A 55 3.13 -23.15 19.29
CA ALA A 55 3.94 -23.56 20.43
C ALA A 55 4.43 -22.37 21.28
N ALA A 56 4.51 -21.17 20.69
CA ALA A 56 4.88 -19.97 21.42
C ALA A 56 3.78 -19.59 22.41
N ARG A 57 4.15 -19.37 23.68
CA ARG A 57 3.23 -18.82 24.66
C ARG A 57 2.85 -17.39 24.28
N PRO A 58 1.57 -17.00 24.37
CA PRO A 58 1.18 -15.62 24.16
C PRO A 58 1.92 -14.75 25.19
N VAL A 59 2.70 -13.81 24.69
CA VAL A 59 3.30 -12.78 25.54
C VAL A 59 2.24 -11.71 25.68
N GLU A 60 1.67 -11.56 26.89
CA GLU A 60 0.81 -10.44 27.21
C GLU A 60 1.68 -9.19 27.34
N LEU A 61 1.94 -8.53 26.22
CA LEU A 61 2.49 -7.18 26.24
C LEU A 61 1.36 -6.20 26.56
N ALA A 62 1.65 -5.24 27.44
CA ALA A 62 0.74 -4.13 27.66
C ALA A 62 0.45 -3.45 26.32
N LYS A 63 -0.83 -3.18 26.06
CA LYS A 63 -1.24 -2.47 24.86
C LYS A 63 -0.56 -1.11 24.86
N GLU A 64 0.11 -0.77 23.77
CA GLU A 64 0.66 0.56 23.59
C GLU A 64 -0.48 1.59 23.58
N VAL A 65 -0.40 2.57 24.48
CA VAL A 65 -1.41 3.64 24.60
C VAL A 65 -0.89 4.85 23.81
N ASN A 66 -1.68 5.35 22.87
CA ASN A 66 -1.30 6.42 21.92
C ASN A 66 -0.16 6.07 20.95
N GLY A 67 0.26 4.80 20.92
CA GLY A 67 1.21 4.27 19.95
C GLY A 67 0.70 4.30 18.52
N ARG A 68 1.62 4.34 17.55
CA ARG A 68 1.23 4.26 16.14
C ARG A 68 0.87 2.81 15.81
N ASN A 69 -0.37 2.59 15.38
CA ASN A 69 -0.81 1.28 14.90
C ASN A 69 0.09 0.81 13.75
N GLY A 70 0.53 -0.44 13.82
CA GLY A 70 1.31 -1.09 12.77
C GLY A 70 2.74 -1.38 13.18
N PRO A 71 3.54 -1.92 12.25
CA PRO A 71 4.92 -2.28 12.52
C PRO A 71 5.78 -1.04 12.80
N GLU A 72 6.76 -1.20 13.70
CA GLU A 72 7.69 -0.15 14.14
C GLU A 72 8.26 0.65 12.95
N PRO A 73 8.04 1.99 12.86
CA PRO A 73 8.58 2.82 11.78
C PRO A 73 10.08 2.60 11.57
N THR A 74 10.84 2.47 12.67
CA THR A 74 12.28 2.24 12.68
C THR A 74 12.70 0.95 11.99
N ARG A 75 11.88 -0.11 12.04
CA ARG A 75 12.20 -1.40 11.39
C ARG A 75 11.73 -1.49 9.94
N TYR A 76 10.68 -0.77 9.58
CA TYR A 76 9.99 -0.96 8.30
C TYR A 76 9.98 0.28 7.39
N GLY A 77 10.63 1.38 7.81
CA GLY A 77 10.86 2.56 6.98
C GLY A 77 9.64 3.47 6.77
N ASP A 78 8.50 3.14 7.39
CA ASP A 78 7.23 3.86 7.19
C ASP A 78 7.12 5.08 8.12
N TRP A 79 8.08 6.00 8.13
CA TRP A 79 8.05 7.18 9.02
C TRP A 79 6.95 8.19 8.67
N GLU A 80 6.26 7.97 7.56
CA GLU A 80 5.23 8.86 7.04
C GLU A 80 3.83 8.43 7.48
N LYS A 81 3.02 9.39 7.94
CA LYS A 81 1.58 9.20 8.15
C LYS A 81 0.85 10.33 7.46
N LYS A 82 0.08 10.02 6.41
CA LYS A 82 -0.64 11.01 5.58
C LYS A 82 0.29 12.10 5.01
N GLY A 83 1.50 11.73 4.59
CA GLY A 83 2.49 12.66 4.02
C GLY A 83 3.22 13.54 5.04
N ILE A 84 3.06 13.27 6.35
CA ILE A 84 3.82 13.92 7.41
C ILE A 84 4.81 12.90 7.96
N ALA A 85 6.11 13.17 7.80
CA ALA A 85 7.16 12.44 8.49
C ALA A 85 7.13 12.85 9.97
N SER A 86 6.90 11.88 10.85
CA SER A 86 6.84 12.09 12.30
C SER A 86 8.07 11.44 12.94
N ASP A 87 8.99 12.26 13.43
CA ASP A 87 10.17 11.85 14.20
C ASP A 87 10.04 12.44 15.62
N PHE A 88 10.34 11.62 16.64
CA PHE A 88 10.09 11.77 18.09
C PHE A 88 8.65 11.54 18.61
#